data_AF-Q86EZ2-F1
#
_entry.id   AF-Q86EZ2-F1
#
_cell.length_a   1.000
_cell.length_b   1.000
_cell.length_c   1.000
_cell.angle_alpha   90.00
_cell.angle_beta   90.00
_cell.angle_gamma   90.00
#
_symmetry.space_group_name_H-M   'P 1'
#
loop_
_entity.id
_entity.type
_entity.pdbx_description
1 polymer ?
#
loop_
_entity_poly.entity_id
_entity_poly.type
_entity_poly.pdbx_seq_one_letter_code
_entity_poly.pdbx_strand_id
1 'polypeptide(L)'
;MKLLEVISGEQLPKPDRGKMRFHKIANVNKALDFIESKGVKLVSIGAEEIVDGNVKMTLGMIWTIILRFAIQDIQIEDSSAKEGLLLWCQRQTAPYKNVRVENFHTSFKDGLAFCAIIHRNRPQIINYSQLSARDPIKNLNLAFDVAEKHLDIPKMLDPEDMG
;
A
#
# COMPACT_ATOMS: atom_id res chain seq x y z
N MET A 1 17.49 -0.73 5.37
CA MET A 1 17.48 -1.66 6.52
C MET A 1 16.48 -1.25 7.59
N LYS A 2 16.51 -0.03 8.14
CA LYS A 2 15.59 0.37 9.23
C LYS A 2 14.10 0.17 8.92
N LEU A 3 13.67 0.44 7.69
CA LEU A 3 12.31 0.18 7.22
C LEU A 3 11.88 -1.27 7.51
N LEU A 4 12.71 -2.26 7.14
CA LEU A 4 12.41 -3.68 7.34
C LEU A 4 12.28 -4.03 8.82
N GLU A 5 13.13 -3.46 9.68
CA GLU A 5 13.00 -3.67 11.13
C GLU A 5 11.67 -3.15 11.67
N VAL A 6 11.24 -1.97 11.22
CA VAL A 6 10.00 -1.35 11.71
C VAL A 6 8.78 -2.14 11.25
N ILE A 7 8.70 -2.54 9.98
CA ILE A 7 7.52 -3.22 9.44
C ILE A 7 7.45 -4.70 9.83
N SER A 8 8.58 -5.35 10.12
CA SER A 8 8.61 -6.75 10.57
C SER A 8 8.60 -6.90 12.08
N GLY A 9 8.98 -5.87 12.83
CA GLY A 9 9.22 -5.96 14.27
C GLY A 9 10.51 -6.71 14.66
N GLU A 10 11.33 -7.13 13.68
CA GLU A 10 12.54 -7.93 13.91
C GLU A 10 13.81 -7.09 13.76
N GLN A 11 14.87 -7.45 14.49
CA GLN A 11 16.17 -6.81 14.34
C GLN A 11 16.94 -7.41 13.16
N LEU A 12 17.49 -6.55 12.31
CA LEU A 12 18.37 -6.96 11.23
C LEU A 12 19.85 -6.91 11.69
N PRO A 13 20.77 -7.60 10.98
CA PRO A 13 22.20 -7.47 11.25
C PRO A 13 22.64 -6.00 11.19
N LYS A 14 23.59 -5.63 12.05
CA LYS A 14 24.08 -4.25 12.13
C LYS A 14 24.56 -3.76 10.74
N PRO A 15 24.13 -2.56 10.30
CA PRO A 15 24.59 -2.01 9.04
C PRO A 15 26.06 -1.62 9.14
N ASP A 16 26.78 -1.81 8.04
CA ASP A 16 28.09 -1.23 7.83
C ASP A 16 27.94 0.30 7.72
N ARG A 17 28.79 1.04 8.44
CA ARG A 17 28.76 2.52 8.50
C ARG A 17 29.72 3.17 7.51
N GLY A 18 30.52 2.39 6.79
CA GLY A 18 31.44 2.92 5.79
C GLY A 18 30.71 3.60 4.64
N LYS A 19 31.33 4.63 4.05
CA LYS A 19 30.71 5.47 3.00
C LYS A 19 30.94 4.96 1.58
N MET A 20 31.91 4.05 1.38
CA MET A 20 32.25 3.49 0.07
C MET A 20 31.13 2.60 -0.50
N ARG A 21 31.10 2.44 -1.83
CA ARG A 21 30.07 1.68 -2.57
C ARG A 21 29.88 0.25 -2.05
N PHE A 22 30.97 -0.47 -1.80
CA PHE A 22 30.87 -1.87 -1.33
C PHE A 22 30.19 -2.00 0.03
N HIS A 23 30.34 -1.02 0.95
CA HIS A 23 29.61 -1.02 2.22
C HIS A 23 28.10 -0.86 1.99
N LYS A 24 27.70 -0.01 1.03
CA LYS A 24 26.30 0.15 0.64
C LYS A 24 25.74 -1.14 0.06
N ILE A 25 26.49 -1.81 -0.83
CA ILE A 25 26.12 -3.11 -1.41
C ILE A 25 25.94 -4.15 -0.31
N ALA A 26 26.89 -4.25 0.62
CA ALA A 26 26.79 -5.17 1.76
C ALA A 26 25.54 -4.92 2.61
N ASN A 27 25.16 -3.66 2.82
CA ASN A 27 23.93 -3.30 3.54
C ASN A 27 22.65 -3.64 2.77
N VAL A 28 22.66 -3.47 1.44
CA VAL A 28 21.52 -3.86 0.61
C VAL A 28 21.40 -5.38 0.56
N ASN A 29 22.48 -6.13 0.39
CA ASN A 29 22.46 -7.59 0.44
C ASN A 29 21.85 -8.11 1.76
N LYS A 30 22.28 -7.59 2.92
CA LYS A 30 21.65 -7.94 4.21
C LYS A 30 20.14 -7.67 4.23
N ALA A 31 19.68 -6.64 3.54
CA ALA A 31 18.25 -6.33 3.42
C ALA A 31 17.53 -7.30 2.48
N LEU A 32 18.13 -7.64 1.34
CA LEU A 32 17.60 -8.59 0.38
C LEU A 32 17.51 -10.00 1.00
N ASP A 33 18.57 -10.47 1.66
CA ASP A 33 18.61 -11.75 2.37
C ASP A 33 17.49 -11.84 3.41
N PHE A 34 17.26 -10.75 4.17
CA PHE A 34 16.17 -10.68 5.12
C PHE A 34 14.80 -10.78 4.42
N ILE A 35 14.59 -10.06 3.33
CA ILE A 35 13.35 -10.10 2.56
C ILE A 35 13.09 -11.52 2.04
N GLU A 36 14.10 -12.19 1.49
CA GLU A 36 13.99 -13.59 1.02
C GLU A 36 13.66 -14.56 2.15
N SER A 37 14.24 -14.36 3.33
CA SER A 37 13.92 -15.17 4.53
C SER A 37 12.45 -15.09 4.94
N LYS A 38 11.73 -14.05 4.52
CA LYS A 38 10.28 -13.90 4.75
C LYS A 38 9.41 -14.56 3.68
N GLY A 39 10.00 -15.31 2.74
CA GLY A 39 9.28 -16.02 1.69
C GLY A 39 9.02 -15.19 0.44
N VAL A 40 9.75 -14.09 0.27
CA VAL A 40 9.70 -13.25 -0.94
C VAL A 40 10.69 -13.78 -1.98
N LYS A 41 10.26 -13.88 -3.23
CA LYS A 41 11.15 -14.19 -4.36
C LYS A 41 11.59 -12.91 -5.06
N LEU A 42 12.86 -12.54 -4.92
CA LEU A 42 13.44 -11.37 -5.56
C LEU A 42 13.91 -11.73 -6.98
N VAL A 43 12.99 -11.71 -7.94
CA VAL A 43 13.33 -11.96 -9.35
C VAL A 43 13.88 -10.67 -9.96
N SER A 44 15.13 -10.71 -10.43
CA SER A 44 15.80 -9.61 -11.14
C SER A 44 16.08 -8.36 -10.31
N ILE A 45 16.16 -8.47 -8.98
CA ILE A 45 16.53 -7.36 -8.08
C ILE A 45 17.86 -7.71 -7.41
N GLY A 46 18.94 -7.07 -7.85
CA GLY A 46 20.27 -7.18 -7.24
C GLY A 46 20.64 -5.94 -6.42
N ALA A 47 21.58 -6.10 -5.49
CA ALA A 47 22.01 -5.00 -4.63
C ALA A 47 22.74 -3.88 -5.39
N GLU A 48 23.42 -4.22 -6.49
CA GLU A 48 24.15 -3.25 -7.29
C GLU A 48 23.19 -2.26 -7.96
N GLU A 49 22.11 -2.74 -8.57
CA GLU A 49 21.10 -1.92 -9.22
C GLU A 49 20.46 -0.94 -8.25
N ILE A 50 20.24 -1.36 -7.00
CA ILE A 50 19.68 -0.50 -5.95
C ILE A 50 20.69 0.56 -5.51
N VAL A 51 21.96 0.17 -5.29
CA VAL A 51 23.01 1.10 -4.85
C VAL A 51 23.35 2.13 -5.92
N ASP A 52 23.30 1.72 -7.19
CA ASP A 52 23.59 2.59 -8.34
C ASP A 52 22.36 3.40 -8.79
N GLY A 53 21.23 3.28 -8.09
CA GLY A 53 20.08 4.16 -8.25
C GLY A 53 19.14 3.80 -9.41
N ASN A 54 19.06 2.52 -9.79
CA ASN A 54 18.07 2.06 -10.75
C ASN A 54 16.65 2.19 -10.16
N VAL A 55 15.93 3.22 -10.62
CA VAL A 55 14.59 3.55 -10.13
C VAL A 55 13.62 2.40 -10.31
N LYS A 56 13.64 1.73 -11.46
CA LYS A 56 12.72 0.61 -11.76
C LYS A 56 12.92 -0.55 -10.79
N MET A 57 14.17 -0.93 -10.53
CA MET A 57 14.47 -2.01 -9.58
C MET A 57 14.18 -1.60 -8.14
N THR A 58 14.43 -0.34 -7.79
CA THR A 58 14.11 0.20 -6.46
C THR A 58 12.60 0.18 -6.21
N LEU A 59 11.79 0.63 -7.16
CA LEU A 59 10.33 0.56 -7.07
C LEU A 59 9.84 -0.88 -7.01
N GLY A 60 10.40 -1.79 -7.82
CA GLY A 60 10.09 -3.21 -7.77
C GLY A 60 10.38 -3.85 -6.40
N MET A 61 11.50 -3.48 -5.78
CA MET A 61 11.86 -3.95 -4.43
C MET A 61 10.87 -3.43 -3.38
N ILE A 62 10.58 -2.13 -3.37
CA ILE A 62 9.61 -1.54 -2.43
C ILE A 62 8.22 -2.13 -2.61
N TRP A 63 7.77 -2.32 -3.85
CA TRP A 63 6.49 -2.97 -4.15
C TRP A 63 6.42 -4.39 -3.58
N THR A 64 7.49 -5.16 -3.74
CA THR A 64 7.55 -6.52 -3.21
C THR A 64 7.48 -6.56 -1.68
N ILE A 65 8.12 -5.58 -1.01
CA ILE A 65 8.02 -5.41 0.44
C ILE A 65 6.57 -5.09 0.85
N ILE A 66 5.92 -4.13 0.17
CA ILE A 66 4.52 -3.76 0.45
C ILE A 66 3.61 -4.99 0.29
N LEU A 67 3.74 -5.72 -0.82
CA LEU A 67 2.96 -6.94 -1.05
C LEU A 67 3.13 -7.94 0.09
N ARG A 68 4.37 -8.22 0.51
CA ARG A 68 4.63 -9.22 1.54
C ARG A 68 4.09 -8.86 2.91
N PHE A 69 4.32 -7.62 3.36
CA PHE A 69 4.08 -7.23 4.76
C PHE A 69 2.71 -6.60 4.98
N ALA A 70 2.10 -5.99 3.96
CA ALA A 70 0.81 -5.30 4.10
C ALA A 70 -0.37 -6.07 3.49
N ILE A 71 -0.13 -6.94 2.50
CA ILE A 71 -1.21 -7.55 1.71
C ILE A 71 -1.23 -9.08 1.86
N GLN A 72 -0.08 -9.74 1.84
CA GLN A 72 -0.02 -11.20 1.67
C GLN A 72 -0.70 -11.99 2.79
N ASP A 73 -0.69 -11.46 4.02
CA ASP A 73 -1.28 -12.13 5.19
C ASP A 73 -2.79 -11.82 5.36
N ILE A 74 -3.40 -11.04 4.44
CA ILE A 74 -4.85 -10.80 4.44
C ILE A 74 -5.57 -12.10 4.03
N GLN A 75 -6.48 -12.57 4.87
CA GLN A 75 -7.34 -13.71 4.57
C GLN A 75 -8.78 -13.38 4.94
N ILE A 76 -9.67 -13.54 3.96
CA ILE A 76 -11.11 -13.29 4.10
C ILE A 76 -11.82 -14.50 3.50
N GLU A 77 -12.41 -15.32 4.36
CA GLU A 77 -12.96 -16.63 3.99
C GLU A 77 -11.91 -17.48 3.27
N ASP A 78 -12.25 -18.01 2.09
CA ASP A 78 -11.37 -18.85 1.28
C ASP A 78 -10.47 -18.02 0.34
N SER A 79 -10.56 -16.69 0.35
CA SER A 79 -9.75 -15.79 -0.47
C SER A 79 -8.57 -15.19 0.31
N SER A 80 -7.39 -15.18 -0.29
CA SER A 80 -6.15 -14.68 0.33
C SER A 80 -5.55 -13.48 -0.41
N ALA A 81 -4.67 -12.77 0.28
CA ALA A 81 -3.91 -11.63 -0.20
C ALA A 81 -4.76 -10.59 -0.95
N LYS A 82 -4.47 -10.38 -2.23
CA LYS A 82 -5.15 -9.41 -3.09
C LYS A 82 -6.63 -9.72 -3.27
N GLU A 83 -6.98 -11.00 -3.43
CA GLU A 83 -8.37 -11.43 -3.64
C GLU A 83 -9.18 -11.27 -2.36
N GLY A 84 -8.58 -11.63 -1.22
CA GLY A 84 -9.16 -11.39 0.10
C GLY A 84 -9.43 -9.90 0.35
N LEU A 85 -8.47 -9.03 0.04
CA LEU A 85 -8.65 -7.57 0.15
C LEU A 85 -9.77 -7.05 -0.77
N LEU A 86 -9.84 -7.55 -2.00
CA LEU A 86 -10.89 -7.14 -2.94
C LEU A 86 -12.28 -7.56 -2.44
N LEU A 87 -12.40 -8.80 -1.97
CA LEU A 87 -13.62 -9.32 -1.36
C LEU A 87 -14.03 -8.51 -0.13
N TRP A 88 -13.07 -8.12 0.70
CA TRP A 88 -13.33 -7.22 1.82
C TRP A 88 -13.89 -5.88 1.36
N CYS A 89 -13.28 -5.23 0.37
CA CYS A 89 -13.79 -3.96 -0.17
C CYS A 89 -15.22 -4.10 -0.71
N GLN A 90 -15.51 -5.19 -1.44
CA GLN A 90 -16.86 -5.50 -1.93
C GLN A 90 -17.87 -5.64 -0.79
N ARG A 91 -17.51 -6.32 0.31
CA ARG A 91 -18.38 -6.47 1.49
C ARG A 91 -18.64 -5.17 2.21
N GLN A 92 -17.60 -4.35 2.37
CA GLN A 92 -17.75 -3.03 3.01
C GLN A 92 -18.67 -2.12 2.19
N THR A 93 -18.61 -2.23 0.87
CA THR A 93 -19.34 -1.34 -0.05
C THR A 93 -20.68 -1.91 -0.53
N ALA A 94 -21.01 -3.18 -0.27
CA ALA A 94 -22.26 -3.81 -0.69
C ALA A 94 -23.55 -3.03 -0.33
N PRO A 95 -23.65 -2.32 0.83
CA PRO A 95 -24.83 -1.51 1.14
C PRO A 95 -24.98 -0.22 0.29
N TYR A 96 -23.94 0.19 -0.44
CA TYR A 96 -23.89 1.46 -1.17
C TYR A 96 -24.21 1.23 -2.65
N LYS A 97 -25.47 1.49 -3.03
CA LYS A 97 -26.00 1.20 -4.38
C LYS A 97 -25.24 1.89 -5.52
N ASN A 98 -24.58 3.01 -5.24
CA ASN A 98 -23.80 3.78 -6.21
C ASN A 98 -22.31 3.38 -6.25
N VAL A 99 -21.92 2.28 -5.59
CA VAL A 99 -20.54 1.78 -5.56
C VAL A 99 -20.51 0.35 -6.02
N ARG A 100 -19.58 0.04 -6.93
CA ARG A 100 -19.30 -1.32 -7.38
C ARG A 100 -17.80 -1.53 -7.50
N VAL A 101 -17.25 -2.32 -6.57
CA VAL A 101 -15.82 -2.62 -6.52
C VAL A 101 -15.53 -3.92 -7.25
N GLU A 102 -14.82 -3.85 -8.38
CA GLU A 102 -14.43 -5.02 -9.19
C GLU A 102 -12.91 -5.16 -9.31
N ASN A 103 -12.18 -4.07 -9.08
CA ASN A 103 -10.73 -4.01 -9.21
C ASN A 103 -10.13 -2.86 -8.37
N PHE A 104 -8.81 -2.79 -8.29
CA PHE A 104 -8.07 -1.71 -7.60
C PHE A 104 -7.63 -0.57 -8.55
N HIS A 105 -8.30 -0.41 -9.70
CA HIS A 105 -8.04 0.68 -10.64
C HIS A 105 -9.30 1.53 -10.86
N THR A 106 -10.16 1.14 -11.80
CA THR A 106 -11.30 1.94 -12.27
C THR A 106 -12.40 2.06 -11.22
N SER A 107 -12.56 1.05 -10.37
CA SER A 107 -13.60 1.07 -9.32
C SER A 107 -13.38 2.10 -8.20
N PHE A 108 -12.19 2.70 -8.12
CA PHE A 108 -11.84 3.68 -7.09
C PHE A 108 -11.68 5.11 -7.64
N LYS A 109 -11.76 5.29 -8.97
CA LYS A 109 -11.49 6.58 -9.63
C LYS A 109 -12.45 7.69 -9.25
N ASP A 110 -13.72 7.37 -8.99
CA ASP A 110 -14.73 8.37 -8.63
C ASP A 110 -14.69 8.79 -7.14
N GLY A 111 -13.79 8.18 -6.36
CA GLY A 111 -13.63 8.39 -4.92
C GLY A 111 -14.75 7.84 -4.04
N LEU A 112 -15.85 7.35 -4.60
CA LEU A 112 -17.00 6.89 -3.81
C LEU A 112 -16.68 5.62 -3.03
N ALA A 113 -15.88 4.70 -3.60
CA ALA A 113 -15.46 3.49 -2.90
C ALA A 113 -14.66 3.79 -1.63
N PHE A 114 -13.73 4.77 -1.67
CA PHE A 114 -12.99 5.19 -0.48
C PHE A 114 -13.91 5.80 0.57
N CYS A 115 -14.77 6.74 0.17
CA CYS A 115 -15.74 7.37 1.07
C CYS A 115 -16.71 6.35 1.69
N ALA A 116 -17.17 5.35 0.93
CA ALA A 116 -18.08 4.32 1.40
C ALA A 116 -17.42 3.41 2.45
N ILE A 117 -16.16 3.01 2.22
CA ILE A 117 -15.39 2.20 3.17
C ILE A 117 -15.19 2.98 4.48
N ILE A 118 -14.83 4.26 4.41
CA ILE A 118 -14.67 5.11 5.59
C ILE A 118 -16.01 5.27 6.32
N HIS A 119 -17.08 5.66 5.62
CA HIS A 119 -18.41 5.83 6.20
C HIS A 119 -18.95 4.54 6.82
N ARG A 120 -18.66 3.37 6.25
CA ARG A 120 -19.09 2.06 6.78
C ARG A 120 -18.49 1.80 8.16
N ASN A 121 -17.24 2.20 8.38
CA ASN A 121 -16.49 1.93 9.61
C ASN A 121 -16.59 3.09 10.63
N ARG A 122 -16.75 4.33 10.15
CA ARG A 122 -16.82 5.57 10.91
C ARG A 122 -17.86 6.52 10.27
N PRO A 123 -19.16 6.29 10.45
CA PRO A 123 -20.19 7.08 9.78
C PRO A 123 -20.18 8.56 10.17
N GLN A 124 -19.63 8.90 11.33
CA GLN A 124 -19.61 10.26 11.86
C GLN A 124 -18.60 11.21 11.19
N ILE A 125 -17.64 10.69 10.42
CA ILE A 125 -16.57 11.51 9.82
C ILE A 125 -16.77 11.80 8.32
N ILE A 126 -17.79 11.21 7.69
CA ILE A 126 -18.15 11.48 6.28
C ILE A 126 -19.66 11.57 6.16
N ASN A 127 -20.17 12.63 5.54
CA ASN A 127 -21.57 12.70 5.13
C ASN A 127 -21.74 12.11 3.71
N TYR A 128 -21.89 10.79 3.62
CA TYR A 128 -21.91 10.09 2.33
C TYR A 128 -23.08 10.50 1.43
N SER A 129 -24.21 10.90 2.01
CA SER A 129 -25.43 11.26 1.26
C SER A 129 -25.26 12.46 0.32
N GLN A 130 -24.23 13.29 0.54
CA GLN A 130 -23.92 14.48 -0.25
C GLN A 130 -22.91 14.22 -1.38
N LEU A 131 -22.42 12.98 -1.51
CA LEU A 131 -21.40 12.63 -2.49
C LEU A 131 -22.02 12.19 -3.82
N SER A 132 -21.31 12.48 -4.90
CA SER A 132 -21.75 12.26 -6.27
C SER A 132 -20.59 11.75 -7.11
N ALA A 133 -20.82 10.77 -7.97
CA ALA A 133 -19.80 10.26 -8.91
C ALA A 133 -19.35 11.32 -9.94
N ARG A 134 -20.08 12.44 -10.05
CA ARG A 134 -19.75 13.55 -10.95
C ARG A 134 -18.62 14.44 -10.43
N ASP A 135 -18.25 14.30 -9.15
CA ASP A 135 -17.26 15.14 -8.48
C ASP A 135 -16.06 14.30 -7.95
N PRO A 136 -15.36 13.55 -8.82
CA PRO A 136 -14.35 12.56 -8.41
C PRO A 136 -13.22 13.16 -7.59
N ILE A 137 -12.64 14.27 -8.05
CA ILE A 137 -11.54 14.97 -7.35
C ILE A 137 -11.97 15.43 -5.96
N LYS A 138 -13.20 15.92 -5.80
CA LYS A 138 -13.73 16.33 -4.50
C LYS A 138 -13.89 15.13 -3.57
N ASN A 139 -14.42 14.01 -4.07
CA ASN A 139 -14.61 12.79 -3.28
C ASN A 139 -13.28 12.21 -2.81
N LEU A 140 -12.30 12.14 -3.71
CA LEU A 140 -10.96 11.65 -3.41
C LEU A 140 -10.25 12.52 -2.36
N ASN A 141 -10.25 13.84 -2.55
CA ASN A 141 -9.70 14.77 -1.56
C ASN A 141 -10.35 14.60 -0.20
N LEU A 142 -11.69 14.56 -0.15
CA LEU A 142 -12.42 14.34 1.10
C LEU A 142 -12.00 13.04 1.79
N ALA A 143 -11.95 11.92 1.05
CA ALA A 143 -11.57 10.63 1.61
C ALA A 143 -10.16 10.67 2.19
N PHE A 144 -9.20 11.24 1.46
CA PHE A 144 -7.80 11.30 1.86
C PHE A 144 -7.57 12.27 3.03
N ASP A 145 -8.23 13.43 3.03
CA ASP A 145 -8.21 14.40 4.13
C ASP A 145 -8.76 13.79 5.43
N VAL A 146 -9.90 13.12 5.34
CA VAL A 146 -10.54 12.49 6.50
C VAL A 146 -9.70 11.33 7.03
N ALA A 147 -9.12 10.52 6.14
CA ALA A 147 -8.25 9.41 6.52
C ALA A 147 -7.00 9.91 7.26
N GLU A 148 -6.35 10.96 6.76
CA GLU A 148 -5.18 11.57 7.40
C GLU A 148 -5.54 12.17 8.76
N LYS A 149 -6.59 13.00 8.81
CA LYS A 149 -6.95 13.75 10.03
C LYS A 149 -7.52 12.89 11.15
N HIS A 150 -8.26 11.84 10.81
CA HIS A 150 -9.06 11.08 11.79
C HIS A 150 -8.63 9.62 11.94
N LEU A 151 -7.88 9.05 11.00
CA LEU A 151 -7.51 7.64 10.99
C LEU A 151 -5.99 7.41 11.00
N ASP A 152 -5.19 8.48 11.00
CA ASP A 152 -3.72 8.43 10.96
C ASP A 152 -3.19 7.68 9.71
N ILE A 153 -3.90 7.81 8.58
CA ILE A 153 -3.52 7.23 7.29
C ILE A 153 -3.03 8.36 6.39
N PRO A 154 -1.72 8.44 6.08
CA PRO A 154 -1.17 9.53 5.30
C PRO A 154 -1.69 9.52 3.86
N LYS A 155 -1.71 10.70 3.23
CA LYS A 155 -2.07 10.83 1.82
C LYS A 155 -0.93 10.30 0.93
N MET A 156 -1.21 9.18 0.27
CA MET A 156 -0.24 8.50 -0.61
C MET A 156 -0.60 8.62 -2.10
N LEU A 157 -1.79 9.13 -2.42
CA LEU A 157 -2.33 9.23 -3.77
C LEU A 157 -2.67 10.69 -4.06
N ASP A 158 -2.32 11.14 -5.25
CA ASP A 158 -2.81 12.41 -5.80
C ASP A 158 -4.16 12.17 -6.50
N PRO A 159 -5.25 12.85 -6.11
CA PRO A 159 -6.52 12.79 -6.81
C PRO A 159 -6.43 13.08 -8.31
N GLU A 160 -5.50 13.94 -8.75
CA GLU A 160 -5.35 14.30 -10.17
C GLU A 160 -4.78 13.13 -11.00
N ASP A 161 -3.86 12.35 -10.42
CA ASP A 161 -3.24 11.19 -11.06
C ASP A 161 -4.18 9.96 -11.13
N MET A 162 -5.29 9.99 -10.41
CA MET A 162 -6.29 8.92 -10.36
C MET A 162 -7.30 8.98 -11.53
N GLY A 163 -7.36 10.12 -12.24
CA GLY A 163 -8.28 10.39 -13.36
C GLY A 163 -8.28 9.35 -14.47
#